data_AF-A0A9P7SI02-F1
#
_entry.id   AF-A0A9P7SI02-F1
#
_cell.length_a   1.000
_cell.length_b   1.000
_cell.length_c   1.000
_cell.angle_alpha   90.00
_cell.angle_beta   90.00
_cell.angle_gamma   90.00
#
_symmetry.space_group_name_H-M   'P 1'
#
loop_
_entity.id
_entity.type
_entity.pdbx_description
1 polymer ?
#
loop_
_entity_poly.entity_id
_entity_poly.type
_entity_poly.pdbx_seq_one_letter_code
_entity_poly.pdbx_strand_id
1 'polypeptide(L)'
;MPKERSVNPVQAQRKADKAKAIKKGKAEVQERRNERLARKNPEGIQKQIDDLKAISEGGGKLSRNEEQLLEGLEKEIKSIKKAREFLGDKAPSFDRVPHRDGSSGVLGKRRRGSNGSTTDDDVPDDVRRIPMPRDTPPPIPKDVLDQWYSKRRARRNQEMDQKRDSQARTNDIFTTTKEAPPLPPVAPQTVYEAKPVLRDLRQEAVSAFIPVAVQRKLNKGRGQSGLLEPEEADRLEREGYLKTANVATGGAIDTQEKTLMATVEDAAEDDE
;
A
#
# COMPACT_ATOMS: atom_id res chain seq x y z
N MET A 1 8.15 -34.80 48.25
CA MET A 1 8.04 -35.63 47.02
C MET A 1 6.85 -35.14 46.21
N PRO A 2 7.07 -34.44 45.08
CA PRO A 2 5.96 -34.00 44.24
C PRO A 2 5.25 -35.24 43.71
N LYS A 3 4.01 -35.47 44.15
CA LYS A 3 3.18 -36.59 43.71
C LYS A 3 3.06 -36.49 42.19
N GLU A 4 3.57 -37.48 41.48
CA GLU A 4 3.46 -37.60 40.03
C GLU A 4 1.98 -37.52 39.67
N ARG A 5 1.55 -36.36 39.16
CA ARG A 5 0.19 -36.19 38.68
C ARG A 5 0.04 -37.18 37.53
N SER A 6 -0.70 -38.26 37.76
CA SER A 6 -1.14 -39.19 36.73
C SER A 6 -1.98 -38.42 35.72
N VAL A 7 -1.30 -37.82 34.74
CA VAL A 7 -1.97 -37.12 33.65
C VAL A 7 -2.76 -38.18 32.93
N ASN A 8 -4.09 -38.02 32.93
CA ASN A 8 -5.00 -38.85 32.16
C ASN A 8 -4.39 -39.09 30.76
N PRO A 9 -4.22 -40.35 30.33
CA PRO A 9 -3.49 -40.68 29.10
C PRO A 9 -4.00 -39.89 27.88
N VAL A 10 -5.31 -39.59 27.83
CA VAL A 10 -5.92 -38.77 26.78
C VAL A 10 -5.43 -37.31 26.82
N GLN A 11 -5.24 -36.74 28.02
CA GLN A 11 -4.68 -35.40 28.18
C GLN A 11 -3.18 -35.36 27.86
N ALA A 12 -2.43 -36.42 28.17
CA ALA A 12 -1.02 -36.54 27.80
C ALA A 12 -0.85 -36.57 26.27
N GLN A 13 -1.70 -37.32 25.57
CA GLN A 13 -1.75 -37.35 24.10
C GLN A 13 -2.08 -35.97 23.51
N ARG A 14 -3.15 -35.30 23.98
CA ARG A 14 -3.51 -33.95 23.50
C ARG A 14 -2.39 -32.92 23.74
N LYS A 15 -1.69 -33.00 24.87
CA LYS A 15 -0.53 -32.13 25.16
C LYS A 15 0.64 -32.44 24.23
N ALA A 16 0.91 -33.72 23.98
CA ALA A 16 1.94 -34.14 23.04
C ALA A 16 1.62 -33.67 21.61
N ASP A 17 0.37 -33.79 21.16
CA ASP A 17 -0.05 -33.35 19.84
C ASP A 17 -0.02 -31.83 19.70
N LYS A 18 -0.42 -31.09 20.74
CA LYS A 18 -0.26 -29.63 20.79
C LYS A 18 1.22 -29.23 20.75
N ALA A 19 2.09 -29.93 21.48
CA ALA A 19 3.52 -29.66 21.45
C ALA A 19 4.13 -29.94 20.07
N LYS A 20 3.73 -31.04 19.42
CA LYS A 20 4.11 -31.36 18.03
C LYS A 20 3.60 -30.29 17.06
N ALA A 21 2.37 -29.84 17.20
CA ALA A 21 1.79 -28.78 16.37
C ALA A 21 2.54 -27.44 16.55
N ILE A 22 2.87 -27.06 17.78
CA ILE A 22 3.67 -25.85 18.06
C ILE A 22 5.09 -26.00 17.48
N LYS A 23 5.72 -27.17 17.63
CA LYS A 23 7.05 -27.43 17.05
C LYS A 23 7.01 -27.33 15.52
N LYS A 24 5.97 -27.89 14.88
CA LYS A 24 5.75 -27.77 13.43
C LYS A 24 5.54 -26.31 13.01
N GLY A 25 4.69 -25.56 13.72
CA GLY A 25 4.46 -24.15 13.42
C GLY A 25 5.72 -23.29 13.60
N LYS A 26 6.51 -23.52 14.65
CA LYS A 26 7.80 -22.84 14.84
C LYS A 26 8.81 -23.19 13.75
N ALA A 27 8.88 -24.46 13.35
CA ALA A 27 9.74 -24.91 12.26
C ALA A 27 9.35 -24.26 10.93
N GLU A 28 8.05 -24.18 10.60
CA GLU A 28 7.56 -23.53 9.38
C GLU A 28 7.86 -22.02 9.37
N VAL A 29 7.69 -21.33 10.49
CA VAL A 29 8.05 -19.91 10.60
C VAL A 29 9.55 -19.70 10.43
N GLN A 30 10.38 -20.59 11.01
CA GLN A 30 11.82 -20.57 10.82
C GLN A 30 12.22 -20.86 9.37
N GLU A 31 11.60 -21.83 8.72
CA GLU A 31 11.82 -22.16 7.31
C GLU A 31 11.46 -20.97 6.40
N ARG A 32 10.30 -20.33 6.61
CA ARG A 32 9.90 -19.11 5.90
C ARG A 32 10.90 -17.97 6.11
N ARG A 33 11.46 -17.84 7.32
CA ARG A 33 12.50 -16.85 7.61
C ARG A 33 13.81 -17.19 6.89
N ASN A 34 14.23 -18.45 6.92
CA ASN A 34 15.43 -18.92 6.25
C ASN A 34 15.31 -18.76 4.73
N GLU A 35 14.15 -19.07 4.14
CA GLU A 35 13.90 -18.85 2.71
C GLU A 35 14.02 -17.36 2.34
N ARG A 36 13.43 -16.46 3.14
CA ARG A 36 13.56 -15.01 2.91
C ARG A 36 15.02 -14.53 3.01
N LEU A 37 15.78 -15.04 3.98
CA LEU A 37 17.19 -14.68 4.15
C LEU A 37 18.06 -15.27 3.03
N ALA A 38 17.81 -16.51 2.61
CA ALA A 38 18.54 -17.15 1.52
C ALA A 38 18.31 -16.47 0.16
N ARG A 39 17.17 -15.81 -0.04
CA ARG A 39 16.89 -14.97 -1.21
C ARG A 39 17.68 -13.65 -1.24
N LYS A 40 18.37 -13.26 -0.17
CA LYS A 40 19.24 -12.08 -0.16
C LYS A 40 20.60 -12.42 -0.77
N ASN A 41 21.20 -11.47 -1.50
CA ASN A 41 22.48 -11.66 -2.16
C ASN A 41 23.65 -11.49 -1.15
N PRO A 42 24.41 -12.56 -0.82
CA PRO A 42 25.51 -12.49 0.13
C PRO A 42 26.67 -11.63 -0.39
N GLU A 43 26.98 -11.71 -1.69
CA GLU A 43 28.08 -10.96 -2.31
C GLU A 43 27.83 -9.46 -2.31
N GLY A 44 26.56 -9.05 -2.47
CA GLY A 44 26.19 -7.63 -2.39
C GLY A 44 26.42 -7.02 -1.01
N ILE A 45 26.11 -7.77 0.04
CA ILE A 45 26.32 -7.35 1.43
C ILE A 45 27.81 -7.38 1.78
N GLN A 46 28.54 -8.37 1.29
CA GLN A 46 29.98 -8.46 1.49
C GLN A 46 30.69 -7.21 0.94
N LYS A 47 30.34 -6.78 -0.28
CA LYS A 47 30.89 -5.55 -0.86
C LYS A 47 30.65 -4.31 0.00
N GLN A 48 29.44 -4.15 0.54
CA GLN A 48 29.13 -3.02 1.43
C GLN A 48 29.97 -3.05 2.71
N ILE A 49 30.20 -4.24 3.27
CA ILE A 49 31.10 -4.41 4.42
C ILE A 49 32.53 -4.03 4.03
N ASP A 50 33.00 -4.51 2.88
CA ASP A 50 34.35 -4.25 2.39
C ASP A 50 34.55 -2.75 2.10
N ASP A 51 33.55 -2.07 1.53
CA ASP A 51 33.57 -0.63 1.29
C ASP A 51 33.64 0.18 2.61
N LEU A 52 32.81 -0.17 3.60
CA LEU A 52 32.83 0.49 4.92
C LEU A 52 34.12 0.20 5.68
N LYS A 53 34.65 -1.02 5.58
CA LYS A 53 35.95 -1.37 6.17
C LYS A 53 37.09 -0.63 5.49
N ALA A 54 37.07 -0.53 4.16
CA ALA A 54 38.05 0.23 3.39
C ALA A 54 38.04 1.73 3.77
N ILE A 55 36.88 2.32 4.06
CA ILE A 55 36.79 3.70 4.59
C ILE A 55 37.46 3.78 5.97
N SER A 56 37.21 2.80 6.84
CA SER A 56 37.84 2.76 8.18
C SER A 56 39.36 2.55 8.12
N GLU A 57 39.83 1.70 7.22
CA GLU A 57 41.25 1.40 7.00
C GLU A 57 41.97 2.55 6.29
N GLY A 58 41.28 3.27 5.42
CA GLY A 58 41.74 4.48 4.76
C GLY A 58 41.90 5.71 5.68
N GLY A 59 41.70 5.54 6.99
CA GLY A 59 41.86 6.60 7.99
C GLY A 59 40.63 7.51 8.14
N GLY A 60 39.53 7.20 7.44
CA GLY A 60 38.24 7.84 7.62
C GLY A 60 37.54 7.29 8.86
N LYS A 61 37.10 8.16 9.77
CA LYS A 61 36.28 7.73 10.91
C LYS A 61 34.87 7.48 10.40
N LEU A 62 34.38 6.25 10.57
CA LEU A 62 32.99 5.91 10.27
C LEU A 62 32.06 6.74 11.18
N SER A 63 30.95 7.20 10.61
CA SER A 63 29.86 7.79 11.40
C SER A 63 29.27 6.74 12.34
N ARG A 64 28.74 7.15 13.50
CA ARG A 64 28.01 6.25 14.42
C ARG A 64 26.96 5.39 13.69
N ASN A 65 26.30 5.97 12.69
CA ASN A 65 25.31 5.27 11.89
C ASN A 65 25.95 4.23 10.95
N GLU A 66 27.15 4.50 10.44
CA GLU A 66 27.92 3.58 9.59
C GLU A 66 28.53 2.44 10.41
N GLU A 67 28.96 2.70 11.65
CA GLU A 67 29.38 1.66 12.59
C GLU A 67 28.22 0.70 12.92
N GLN A 68 27.03 1.24 13.20
CA GLN A 68 25.82 0.45 13.43
C GLN A 68 25.40 -0.33 12.17
N LEU A 69 25.55 0.28 11.00
CA LEU A 69 25.29 -0.37 9.72
C LEU A 69 26.28 -1.52 9.48
N LEU A 70 27.57 -1.32 9.72
CA LEU A 70 28.61 -2.35 9.61
C LEU A 70 28.26 -3.53 10.52
N GLU A 71 27.95 -3.29 11.79
CA GLU A 71 27.55 -4.35 12.73
C GLU A 71 26.29 -5.09 12.26
N GLY A 72 25.33 -4.35 11.70
CA GLY A 72 24.10 -4.89 11.12
C GLY A 72 24.39 -5.82 9.93
N LEU A 73 25.20 -5.36 8.97
CA LEU A 73 25.56 -6.11 7.77
C LEU A 73 26.38 -7.36 8.09
N GLU A 74 27.29 -7.29 9.06
CA GLU A 74 28.07 -8.44 9.53
C GLU A 74 27.20 -9.53 10.18
N LYS A 75 26.16 -9.14 10.93
CA LYS A 75 25.18 -10.10 11.47
C LYS A 75 24.29 -10.66 10.36
N GLU A 76 23.91 -9.81 9.41
CA GLU A 76 23.06 -10.19 8.29
C GLU A 76 23.74 -11.23 7.40
N ILE A 77 25.00 -11.03 7.01
CA ILE A 77 25.72 -11.98 6.15
C ILE A 77 25.89 -13.35 6.83
N LYS A 78 26.16 -13.37 8.15
CA LYS A 78 26.20 -14.62 8.94
C LYS A 78 24.84 -15.33 8.92
N SER A 79 23.75 -14.57 9.08
CA SER A 79 22.40 -15.12 9.03
C SER A 79 22.00 -15.66 7.65
N ILE A 80 22.44 -14.99 6.57
CA ILE A 80 22.19 -15.40 5.19
C ILE A 80 22.98 -16.66 4.87
N LYS A 81 24.27 -16.74 5.22
CA LYS A 81 25.09 -17.94 5.02
C LYS A 81 24.49 -19.14 5.75
N LYS A 82 24.12 -18.98 7.02
CA LYS A 82 23.43 -20.01 7.79
C LYS A 82 22.07 -20.44 7.19
N ALA A 83 21.28 -19.47 6.70
CA ALA A 83 20.00 -19.77 6.07
C ALA A 83 20.16 -20.51 4.73
N ARG A 84 21.22 -20.20 3.97
CA ARG A 84 21.58 -20.89 2.73
C ARG A 84 22.09 -22.30 3.00
N GLU A 85 22.92 -22.49 4.01
CA GLU A 85 23.36 -23.83 4.46
C GLU A 85 22.16 -24.69 4.89
N PHE A 86 21.21 -24.11 5.61
CA PHE A 86 19.97 -24.81 5.99
C PHE A 86 19.11 -25.19 4.77
N LEU A 87 19.07 -24.33 3.75
CA LEU A 87 18.28 -24.55 2.54
C LEU A 87 19.02 -25.45 1.52
N GLY A 88 20.35 -25.54 1.61
CA GLY A 88 21.22 -26.33 0.73
C GLY A 88 21.04 -25.96 -0.74
N ASP A 89 20.88 -26.98 -1.58
CA ASP A 89 20.70 -26.84 -3.03
C ASP A 89 19.40 -26.12 -3.45
N LYS A 90 18.44 -25.95 -2.52
CA LYS A 90 17.22 -25.18 -2.77
C LYS A 90 17.47 -23.66 -2.69
N ALA A 91 18.64 -23.23 -2.24
CA ALA A 91 18.95 -21.82 -2.12
C ALA A 91 19.11 -21.17 -3.51
N PRO A 92 18.52 -19.99 -3.75
CA PRO A 92 18.74 -19.28 -5.01
C PRO A 92 20.22 -18.96 -5.20
N SER A 93 20.79 -19.36 -6.34
CA SER A 93 22.12 -18.93 -6.77
C SER A 93 22.05 -17.53 -7.37
N PHE A 94 23.05 -16.71 -7.07
CA PHE A 94 23.18 -15.33 -7.57
C PHE A 94 24.33 -15.18 -8.56
N ASP A 95 24.93 -16.30 -8.95
CA ASP A 95 25.94 -16.31 -10.00
C ASP A 95 25.38 -15.67 -11.24
N ARG A 96 26.16 -14.74 -11.80
CA ARG A 96 25.78 -13.90 -12.93
C ARG A 96 25.19 -14.82 -14.00
N VAL A 97 23.88 -14.67 -14.22
CA VAL A 97 23.17 -15.36 -15.29
C VAL A 97 24.04 -15.21 -16.54
N PRO A 98 24.61 -16.29 -17.09
CA PRO A 98 25.28 -16.19 -18.38
C PRO A 98 24.22 -15.62 -19.31
N HIS A 99 24.56 -14.53 -19.99
CA HIS A 99 23.66 -13.84 -20.91
C HIS A 99 23.20 -14.88 -21.94
N ARG A 100 22.07 -15.54 -21.65
CA ARG A 100 21.48 -16.53 -22.53
C ARG A 100 20.73 -15.71 -23.55
N ASP A 101 21.46 -15.36 -24.59
CA ASP A 101 20.90 -14.81 -25.81
C ASP A 101 19.62 -15.58 -26.15
N GLY A 102 18.49 -14.88 -26.12
CA GLY A 102 17.31 -15.25 -26.89
C GLY A 102 16.13 -15.98 -26.23
N SER A 103 16.07 -16.31 -24.92
CA SER A 103 14.93 -17.13 -24.48
C SER A 103 14.55 -17.12 -22.98
N SER A 104 14.27 -15.96 -22.38
CA SER A 104 13.43 -15.91 -21.16
C SER A 104 12.97 -14.49 -20.82
N GLY A 105 12.39 -13.81 -21.82
CA GLY A 105 11.50 -12.69 -21.51
C GLY A 105 10.30 -13.23 -20.73
N VAL A 106 10.17 -12.87 -19.46
CA VAL A 106 8.92 -12.98 -18.71
C VAL A 106 7.81 -12.40 -19.59
N LEU A 107 7.03 -13.29 -20.20
CA LEU A 107 5.92 -12.97 -21.09
C LEU A 107 5.02 -11.97 -20.35
N GLY A 108 5.08 -10.69 -20.73
CA GLY A 108 4.22 -9.65 -20.18
C GLY A 108 4.91 -8.39 -19.65
N LYS A 109 6.24 -8.31 -19.59
CA LYS A 109 6.93 -7.04 -19.27
C LYS A 109 7.75 -6.54 -20.46
N ARG A 110 7.07 -5.86 -21.39
CA ARG A 110 7.76 -4.99 -22.35
C ARG A 110 8.51 -3.92 -21.55
N ARG A 111 9.85 -3.93 -21.61
CA ARG A 111 10.69 -2.87 -21.05
C ARG A 111 10.35 -1.57 -21.79
N ARG A 112 9.59 -0.69 -21.13
CA ARG A 112 9.36 0.69 -21.56
C ARG A 112 10.68 1.46 -21.39
N GLY A 113 11.61 1.24 -22.30
CA GLY A 113 12.98 1.75 -22.19
C GLY A 113 14.02 1.01 -23.04
N SER A 114 13.64 0.02 -23.85
CA SER A 114 14.46 -0.29 -25.02
C SER A 114 14.41 0.96 -25.90
N ASN A 115 15.54 1.65 -26.00
CA ASN A 115 15.75 2.71 -26.98
C ASN A 115 15.37 2.12 -28.33
N GLY A 116 14.17 2.44 -28.81
CA GLY A 116 13.86 2.46 -30.23
C GLY A 116 14.75 3.54 -30.80
N SER A 117 16.02 3.20 -31.04
CA SER A 117 16.86 3.91 -31.98
C SER A 117 16.19 3.70 -33.32
N THR A 118 15.21 4.56 -33.62
CA THR A 118 14.60 4.72 -34.94
C THR A 118 15.69 5.29 -35.84
N THR A 119 16.69 4.46 -36.14
CA THR A 119 17.54 4.69 -37.28
C THR A 119 16.63 4.50 -38.48
N ASP A 120 16.67 5.46 -39.40
CA ASP A 120 15.72 5.62 -40.50
C ASP A 120 15.74 4.40 -41.47
N ASP A 121 16.67 3.46 -41.27
CA ASP A 121 17.01 2.32 -42.12
C ASP A 121 15.94 1.23 -42.25
N ASP A 122 14.88 1.23 -41.44
CA ASP A 122 13.77 0.26 -41.53
C ASP A 122 12.73 0.61 -42.62
N VAL A 123 12.84 1.78 -43.27
CA VAL A 123 11.88 2.22 -44.31
C VAL A 123 12.52 2.10 -45.71
N PRO A 124 11.94 1.31 -46.65
CA PRO A 124 12.44 1.21 -48.02
C PRO A 124 12.57 2.57 -48.72
N ASP A 125 13.62 2.74 -49.52
CA ASP A 125 13.95 4.04 -50.15
C ASP A 125 12.85 4.59 -51.06
N ASP A 126 12.05 3.73 -51.67
CA ASP A 126 10.92 4.13 -52.52
C ASP A 126 9.80 4.82 -51.71
N VAL A 127 9.63 4.45 -50.44
CA VAL A 127 8.66 5.07 -49.52
C VAL A 127 9.21 6.39 -48.97
N ARG A 128 10.52 6.46 -48.70
CA ARG A 128 11.20 7.69 -48.24
C ARG A 128 11.20 8.82 -49.28
N ARG A 129 11.18 8.48 -50.57
CA ARG A 129 11.17 9.46 -51.67
C ARG A 129 9.81 10.07 -51.95
N ILE A 130 8.74 9.55 -51.35
CA ILE A 130 7.40 10.14 -51.52
C ILE A 130 7.43 11.55 -50.90
N PRO A 131 7.23 12.61 -51.70
CA PRO A 131 7.27 13.97 -51.19
C PRO A 131 6.11 14.20 -50.23
N MET A 132 6.42 14.79 -49.07
CA MET A 132 5.41 15.19 -48.11
C MET A 132 4.46 16.24 -48.73
N PRO A 133 3.16 16.19 -48.43
CA PRO A 133 2.23 17.25 -48.83
C PRO A 133 2.73 18.62 -48.37
N ARG A 134 2.50 19.66 -49.20
CA ARG A 134 2.98 21.03 -48.93
C ARG A 134 2.51 21.62 -47.60
N ASP A 135 1.44 21.07 -47.04
CA ASP A 135 0.83 21.53 -45.79
C ASP A 135 1.25 20.72 -44.55
N THR A 136 2.24 19.83 -44.66
CA THR A 136 2.77 19.16 -43.46
C THR A 136 3.66 20.13 -42.69
N PRO A 137 3.26 20.54 -41.47
CA PRO A 137 4.06 21.45 -40.68
C PRO A 137 5.44 20.85 -40.39
N PRO A 138 6.49 21.68 -40.22
CA PRO A 138 7.82 21.19 -39.89
C PRO A 138 7.77 20.36 -38.59
N PRO A 139 8.60 19.30 -38.48
CA PRO A 139 8.64 18.48 -37.29
C PRO A 139 9.00 19.34 -36.08
N ILE A 140 8.36 19.05 -34.93
CA ILE A 140 8.63 19.74 -33.68
C ILE A 140 10.12 19.57 -33.33
N PRO A 141 10.85 20.65 -33.05
CA PRO A 141 12.27 20.57 -32.74
C PRO A 141 12.50 19.68 -31.51
N LYS A 142 13.57 18.88 -31.55
CA LYS A 142 13.88 17.88 -30.51
C LYS A 142 14.00 18.52 -29.12
N ASP A 143 14.57 19.73 -29.03
CA ASP A 143 14.73 20.45 -27.77
C ASP A 143 13.39 20.73 -27.07
N VAL A 144 12.34 21.05 -27.83
CA VAL A 144 10.99 21.31 -27.29
C VAL A 144 10.37 20.02 -26.78
N LEU A 145 10.53 18.92 -27.51
CA LEU A 145 10.10 17.59 -27.05
C LEU A 145 10.85 17.18 -25.79
N ASP A 146 12.16 17.40 -25.73
CA ASP A 146 13.01 17.05 -24.60
C ASP A 146 12.66 17.86 -23.35
N GLN A 147 12.37 19.15 -23.50
CA GLN A 147 11.85 19.98 -22.41
C GLN A 147 10.49 19.46 -21.91
N TRP A 148 9.58 19.09 -22.82
CA TRP A 148 8.27 18.54 -22.46
C TRP A 148 8.38 17.20 -21.72
N TYR A 149 9.19 16.28 -22.23
CA TYR A 149 9.46 14.99 -21.58
C TYR A 149 10.18 15.16 -20.25
N SER A 150 11.08 16.14 -20.13
CA SER A 150 11.82 16.43 -18.89
C SER A 150 10.90 17.02 -17.82
N LYS A 151 10.04 17.98 -18.17
CA LYS A 151 9.00 18.51 -17.27
C LYS A 151 8.05 17.40 -16.80
N ARG A 152 7.66 16.50 -17.70
CA ARG A 152 6.83 15.33 -17.38
C ARG A 152 7.53 14.34 -16.45
N ARG A 153 8.83 14.07 -16.67
CA ARG A 153 9.65 13.22 -15.79
C ARG A 153 9.80 13.85 -14.40
N ALA A 154 10.12 15.14 -14.34
CA ALA A 154 10.22 15.89 -13.08
C ALA A 154 8.93 15.82 -12.25
N ARG A 155 7.76 16.04 -12.88
CA ARG A 155 6.46 15.90 -12.21
C ARG A 155 6.22 14.51 -11.63
N ARG A 156 6.57 13.45 -12.38
CA ARG A 156 6.44 12.06 -11.90
C ARG A 156 7.38 11.80 -10.73
N ASN A 157 8.62 12.28 -10.80
CA ASN A 157 9.59 12.10 -9.73
C ASN A 157 9.10 12.80 -8.45
N GLN A 158 8.59 14.02 -8.55
CA GLN A 158 7.98 14.74 -7.42
C GLN A 158 6.79 13.98 -6.82
N GLU A 159 5.91 13.40 -7.63
CA GLU A 159 4.79 12.58 -7.13
C GLU A 159 5.29 11.31 -6.41
N MET A 160 6.36 10.68 -6.91
CA MET A 160 6.98 9.53 -6.27
C MET A 160 7.72 9.90 -4.98
N ASP A 161 8.34 11.08 -4.92
CA ASP A 161 8.96 11.63 -3.71
C ASP A 161 7.89 11.91 -2.64
N GLN A 162 6.79 12.56 -3.01
CA GLN A 162 5.65 12.78 -2.11
C GLN A 162 5.04 11.47 -1.60
N LYS A 163 4.92 10.45 -2.46
CA LYS A 163 4.46 9.11 -2.03
C LYS A 163 5.45 8.46 -1.06
N ARG A 164 6.75 8.53 -1.34
CA ARG A 164 7.80 8.03 -0.44
C ARG A 164 7.79 8.75 0.90
N ASP A 165 7.65 10.06 0.92
CA ASP A 165 7.58 10.87 2.13
C ASP A 165 6.31 10.57 2.94
N SER A 166 5.16 10.43 2.26
CA SER A 166 3.92 10.03 2.92
C SER A 166 4.03 8.63 3.55
N GLN A 167 4.67 7.69 2.86
CA GLN A 167 4.90 6.34 3.35
C GLN A 167 5.93 6.31 4.49
N ALA A 168 6.96 7.16 4.44
CA ALA A 168 7.91 7.33 5.53
C ALA A 168 7.23 7.93 6.78
N ARG A 169 6.38 8.95 6.61
CA ARG A 169 5.61 9.54 7.72
C ARG A 169 4.60 8.56 8.32
N THR A 170 3.96 7.70 7.52
CA THR A 170 3.10 6.63 8.08
C THR A 170 3.88 5.62 8.90
N ASN A 171 5.14 5.35 8.53
CA ASN A 171 5.99 4.44 9.28
C ASN A 171 6.55 5.10 10.57
N ASP A 172 6.75 6.42 10.58
CA ASP A 172 7.27 7.16 11.74
C ASP A 172 6.18 7.51 12.79
N ILE A 173 4.92 7.61 12.36
CA ILE A 173 3.75 7.68 13.26
C ILE A 173 3.56 6.35 14.03
N PHE A 174 4.05 5.24 13.47
CA PHE A 174 4.00 3.92 14.13
C PHE A 174 5.14 3.70 15.15
N THR A 175 6.18 4.54 15.15
CA THR A 175 7.37 4.39 16.03
C THR A 175 7.41 5.40 17.19
N THR A 176 6.58 6.45 17.16
CA THR A 176 6.56 7.51 18.19
C THR A 176 5.37 7.47 19.15
N THR A 177 4.41 6.55 18.95
CA THR A 177 3.42 6.21 19.99
C THR A 177 4.07 5.33 21.05
N LYS A 178 4.70 5.98 22.03
CA LYS A 178 4.85 5.44 23.39
C LYS A 178 3.50 4.90 23.87
N GLU A 179 3.51 3.64 24.29
CA GLU A 179 2.54 2.93 25.14
C GLU A 179 1.22 3.65 25.44
N ALA A 180 0.22 3.46 24.57
CA ALA A 180 -1.11 3.19 25.09
C ALA A 180 -1.17 1.69 25.42
N PRO A 181 -1.74 1.27 26.56
CA PRO A 181 -1.88 -0.14 26.89
C PRO A 181 -2.63 -0.86 25.76
N PRO A 182 -2.22 -2.08 25.38
CA PRO A 182 -2.89 -2.82 24.32
C PRO A 182 -4.33 -3.07 24.75
N LEU A 183 -5.27 -2.34 24.15
CA LEU A 183 -6.67 -2.73 24.16
C LEU A 183 -6.72 -4.18 23.66
N PRO A 184 -7.34 -5.10 24.41
CA PRO A 184 -7.35 -6.51 24.04
C PRO A 184 -7.95 -6.65 22.63
N PRO A 185 -7.38 -7.51 21.77
CA PRO A 185 -7.98 -7.77 20.47
C PRO A 185 -9.42 -8.21 20.71
N VAL A 186 -10.37 -7.40 20.25
CA VAL A 186 -11.79 -7.74 20.30
C VAL A 186 -11.97 -8.99 19.45
N ALA A 187 -12.04 -10.14 20.11
CA ALA A 187 -12.37 -11.39 19.46
C ALA A 187 -13.75 -11.20 18.81
N PRO A 188 -13.93 -11.53 17.53
CA PRO A 188 -15.23 -11.45 16.89
C PRO A 188 -16.18 -12.42 17.62
N GLN A 189 -16.97 -11.89 18.54
CA GLN A 189 -18.02 -12.64 19.20
C GLN A 189 -19.18 -12.74 18.22
N THR A 190 -19.27 -13.87 17.51
CA THR A 190 -20.52 -14.26 16.83
C THR A 190 -21.55 -14.59 17.90
N VAL A 191 -22.32 -13.60 18.32
CA VAL A 191 -23.53 -13.79 19.11
C VAL A 191 -24.64 -14.14 18.12
N TYR A 192 -25.30 -15.28 18.33
CA TYR A 192 -26.49 -15.66 17.56
C TYR A 192 -27.67 -14.80 18.03
N GLU A 193 -27.73 -13.55 17.55
CA GLU A 193 -28.91 -12.71 17.72
C GLU A 193 -29.83 -12.88 16.51
N ALA A 194 -31.10 -13.19 16.77
CA ALA A 194 -32.14 -13.32 15.74
C ALA A 194 -32.67 -11.96 15.25
N LYS A 195 -31.98 -10.85 15.57
CA LYS A 195 -32.39 -9.52 15.10
C LYS A 195 -31.90 -9.32 13.67
N PRO A 196 -32.78 -8.97 12.72
CA PRO A 196 -32.35 -8.67 11.36
C PRO A 196 -31.45 -7.42 11.36
N VAL A 197 -30.33 -7.49 10.64
CA VAL A 197 -29.46 -6.34 10.41
C VAL A 197 -30.14 -5.43 9.39
N LEU A 198 -30.81 -4.38 9.86
CA LEU A 198 -31.41 -3.36 9.00
C LEU A 198 -30.30 -2.43 8.49
N ARG A 199 -30.18 -2.35 7.16
CA ARG A 199 -29.20 -1.49 6.47
C ARG A 199 -29.86 -0.17 6.10
N ASP A 200 -29.30 0.93 6.59
CA ASP A 200 -29.72 2.26 6.18
C ASP A 200 -29.20 2.57 4.78
N LEU A 201 -29.99 2.23 3.76
CA LEU A 201 -29.64 2.44 2.34
C LEU A 201 -29.28 3.90 2.04
N ARG A 202 -29.85 4.85 2.78
CA ARG A 202 -29.52 6.28 2.67
C ARG A 202 -28.08 6.57 3.10
N GLN A 203 -27.60 5.96 4.18
CA GLN A 203 -26.23 6.14 4.66
C GLN A 203 -25.22 5.42 3.76
N GLU A 204 -25.59 4.24 3.24
CA GLU A 204 -24.78 3.52 2.27
C GLU A 204 -24.66 4.27 0.94
N ALA A 205 -25.75 4.88 0.48
CA ALA A 205 -25.72 5.68 -0.73
C ALA A 205 -24.83 6.93 -0.56
N VAL A 206 -24.93 7.62 0.58
CA VAL A 206 -24.09 8.80 0.89
C VAL A 206 -22.60 8.42 1.00
N SER A 207 -22.29 7.24 1.55
CA SER A 207 -20.90 6.77 1.67
C SER A 207 -20.33 6.23 0.36
N ALA A 208 -21.13 5.58 -0.48
CA ALA A 208 -20.68 4.97 -1.74
C ALA A 208 -20.69 5.92 -2.95
N PHE A 209 -21.69 6.81 -3.06
CA PHE A 209 -21.90 7.62 -4.27
C PHE A 209 -21.35 9.05 -4.19
N ILE A 210 -20.98 9.55 -3.00
CA ILE A 210 -20.37 10.88 -2.88
C ILE A 210 -18.85 10.78 -3.04
N PRO A 211 -18.24 11.53 -3.96
CA PRO A 211 -16.80 11.59 -4.07
C PRO A 211 -16.13 11.99 -2.75
N VAL A 212 -15.00 11.37 -2.43
CA VAL A 212 -14.24 11.60 -1.18
C VAL A 212 -13.92 13.08 -0.95
N ALA A 213 -13.68 13.85 -2.02
CA ALA A 213 -13.43 15.29 -1.92
C ALA A 213 -14.63 16.07 -1.35
N VAL A 214 -15.85 15.71 -1.75
CA VAL A 214 -17.09 16.34 -1.29
C VAL A 214 -17.43 15.86 0.13
N GLN A 215 -17.24 14.58 0.43
CA GLN A 215 -17.39 14.05 1.79
C GLN A 215 -16.47 14.78 2.79
N ARG A 216 -15.22 15.06 2.40
CA ARG A 216 -14.28 15.83 3.23
C ARG A 216 -14.77 17.25 3.50
N LYS A 217 -15.29 17.95 2.49
CA LYS A 217 -15.86 19.30 2.65
C LYS A 217 -17.10 19.31 3.55
N LEU A 218 -18.00 18.34 3.38
CA LEU A 218 -19.18 18.16 4.24
C LEU A 218 -18.78 17.86 5.69
N ASN A 219 -17.79 16.98 5.91
CA ASN A 219 -17.32 16.64 7.25
C ASN A 219 -16.58 17.81 7.91
N LYS A 220 -15.85 18.62 7.13
CA LYS A 220 -15.21 19.86 7.60
C LYS A 220 -16.26 20.91 7.97
N GLY A 221 -17.32 21.07 7.17
CA GLY A 221 -18.46 21.93 7.49
C GLY A 221 -19.28 21.46 8.71
N ARG A 222 -19.32 20.15 8.96
CA ARG A 222 -19.92 19.54 10.18
C ARG A 222 -18.99 19.58 11.41
N GLY A 223 -17.78 20.12 11.30
CA GLY A 223 -16.81 20.20 12.39
C GLY A 223 -16.15 18.87 12.79
N GLN A 224 -16.32 17.79 12.01
CA GLN A 224 -15.77 16.46 12.35
C GLN A 224 -14.28 16.30 12.04
N SER A 225 -13.66 17.23 11.29
CA SER A 225 -12.25 17.11 10.87
C SER A 225 -11.33 18.20 11.45
N GLY A 226 -11.48 18.49 12.74
CA GLY A 226 -10.63 19.42 13.50
C GLY A 226 -10.89 20.90 13.23
N LEU A 227 -10.21 21.77 13.98
CA LEU A 227 -10.31 23.23 13.85
C LEU A 227 -10.19 23.63 12.36
N LEU A 228 -11.13 24.47 11.93
CA LEU A 228 -11.24 24.99 10.58
C LEU A 228 -10.65 26.40 10.58
N GLU A 229 -9.68 26.63 9.70
CA GLU A 229 -9.10 27.96 9.53
C GLU A 229 -10.17 28.93 9.04
N PRO A 230 -10.18 30.20 9.50
CA PRO A 230 -11.23 31.16 9.14
C PRO A 230 -11.34 31.38 7.63
N GLU A 231 -10.23 31.38 6.89
CA GLU A 231 -10.24 31.50 5.42
C GLU A 231 -10.83 30.27 4.71
N GLU A 232 -10.68 29.08 5.31
CA GLU A 232 -11.28 27.85 4.79
C GLU A 232 -12.77 27.78 5.09
N ALA A 233 -13.21 28.35 6.21
CA ALA A 233 -14.63 28.50 6.55
C ALA A 233 -15.35 29.38 5.53
N ASP A 234 -14.82 30.56 5.22
CA ASP A 234 -15.40 31.46 4.22
C ASP A 234 -15.52 30.79 2.83
N ARG A 235 -14.54 29.96 2.47
CA ARG A 235 -14.58 29.20 1.21
C ARG A 235 -15.67 28.13 1.24
N LEU A 236 -15.81 27.40 2.34
CA LEU A 236 -16.86 26.40 2.51
C LEU A 236 -18.25 27.03 2.60
N GLU A 237 -18.38 28.24 3.15
CA GLU A 237 -19.61 29.04 3.13
C GLU A 237 -19.96 29.48 1.71
N ARG A 238 -18.97 30.00 0.96
CA ARG A 238 -19.15 30.41 -0.44
C ARG A 238 -19.52 29.25 -1.36
N GLU A 239 -18.95 28.07 -1.09
CA GLU A 239 -19.26 26.82 -1.81
C GLU A 239 -20.56 26.15 -1.32
N GLY A 240 -21.20 26.66 -0.26
CA GLY A 240 -22.48 26.16 0.26
C GLY A 240 -22.39 24.91 1.14
N TYR A 241 -21.20 24.54 1.59
CA TYR A 241 -20.97 23.40 2.50
C TYR A 241 -21.13 23.77 3.99
N LEU A 242 -21.10 25.06 4.31
CA LEU A 242 -21.45 25.61 5.63
C LEU A 242 -22.80 26.33 5.54
N LYS A 243 -23.71 26.00 6.45
CA LYS A 243 -25.00 26.68 6.56
C LYS A 243 -24.82 27.89 7.48
N THR A 244 -24.84 29.09 6.92
CA THR A 244 -24.73 30.32 7.71
C THR A 244 -25.92 30.42 8.67
N ALA A 245 -25.63 30.62 9.95
CA ALA A 245 -26.62 30.61 11.03
C ALA A 245 -27.64 31.78 10.97
N ASN A 246 -27.59 32.64 9.94
CA ASN A 246 -28.48 33.79 9.77
C ASN A 246 -29.73 33.54 8.91
N VAL A 247 -30.03 32.28 8.57
CA VAL A 247 -31.37 31.88 8.09
C VAL A 247 -32.00 30.97 9.15
N ALA A 248 -32.28 31.56 10.30
CA ALA A 248 -33.18 31.00 11.30
C ALA A 248 -34.58 31.59 11.09
N THR A 249 -35.39 30.93 10.26
CA THR A 249 -36.84 30.88 10.47
C THR A 249 -37.33 29.47 10.13
N GLY A 250 -37.74 28.73 11.15
CA GLY A 250 -38.61 27.55 11.07
C GLY A 250 -37.92 26.23 10.73
N GLY A 251 -37.64 25.41 11.73
CA GLY A 251 -37.30 24.01 11.49
C GLY A 251 -36.66 23.24 12.64
N ALA A 252 -37.12 23.44 13.87
CA ALA A 252 -37.04 22.38 14.87
C ALA A 252 -38.12 21.36 14.51
N ILE A 253 -37.72 20.15 14.13
CA ILE A 253 -38.57 18.97 13.99
C ILE A 253 -37.73 17.87 14.62
N ASP A 254 -37.74 17.70 15.93
CA ASP A 254 -38.82 17.10 16.72
C ASP A 254 -39.23 15.73 16.16
N THR A 255 -38.76 14.72 16.87
CA THR A 255 -38.99 13.30 16.65
C THR A 255 -40.46 13.03 16.97
N GLN A 256 -41.36 13.22 16.01
CA GLN A 256 -42.73 12.75 16.11
C GLN A 256 -43.09 11.90 14.90
N GLU A 257 -43.31 10.63 15.21
CA GLU A 257 -43.89 9.60 14.36
C GLU A 257 -45.17 10.12 13.71
N LYS A 258 -45.15 10.28 12.38
CA LYS A 258 -46.37 10.56 11.60
C LYS A 258 -46.72 9.29 10.84
N THR A 259 -47.53 8.46 11.46
CA THR A 259 -48.26 7.35 10.84
C THR A 259 -49.24 7.93 9.84
N LEU A 260 -48.95 7.78 8.54
CA LEU A 260 -49.90 8.07 7.48
C LEU A 260 -50.81 6.85 7.31
N MET A 261 -52.02 6.94 7.85
CA MET A 261 -53.15 6.09 7.50
C MET A 261 -53.53 6.39 6.04
N ALA A 262 -53.42 5.40 5.16
CA ALA A 262 -53.94 5.46 3.80
C ALA A 262 -55.43 5.10 3.82
N THR A 263 -56.28 6.08 3.53
CA THR A 263 -57.71 5.90 3.26
C THR A 263 -57.87 5.40 1.83
N VAL A 264 -58.51 4.24 1.66
CA VAL A 264 -58.97 3.72 0.35
C VAL A 264 -60.48 3.96 0.27
N GLU A 265 -60.85 5.00 -0.47
CA GLU A 265 -62.12 5.22 -1.18
C GLU A 265 -61.65 5.62 -2.59
N ASP A 266 -62.16 5.16 -3.73
CA ASP A 266 -63.52 4.77 -4.12
C ASP A 266 -63.40 4.08 -5.51
N ALA A 267 -64.24 3.08 -5.80
CA ALA A 267 -64.52 2.59 -7.16
C ALA A 267 -65.80 1.74 -7.12
N ALA A 268 -66.94 2.43 -7.07
CA ALA A 268 -68.23 1.88 -7.39
C ALA A 268 -68.36 1.55 -8.89
N GLU A 269 -68.99 0.41 -9.15
CA GLU A 269 -69.97 0.10 -10.21
C GLU A 269 -69.74 0.60 -11.65
N ASP A 270 -69.58 -0.33 -12.60
CA ASP A 270 -70.66 -0.70 -13.54
C ASP A 270 -70.21 -1.82 -14.51
N ASP A 271 -71.19 -2.60 -15.00
CA ASP A 271 -71.19 -3.62 -16.07
C ASP A 271 -70.99 -5.11 -15.70
N GLU A 272 -72.05 -5.78 -15.21
CA GLU A 272 -72.89 -6.78 -15.96
C GLU A 272 -73.92 -7.50 -15.05
#